data_AF-A0A430FIJ2-F1
#
_entry.id   AF-A0A430FIJ2-F1
#
_cell.length_a   1.000
_cell.length_b   1.000
_cell.length_c   1.000
_cell.angle_alpha   90.00
_cell.angle_beta   90.00
_cell.angle_gamma   90.00
#
_symmetry.space_group_name_H-M   'P 1'
#
loop_
_entity.id
_entity.type
_entity.pdbx_description
1 polymer ?
#
loop_
_entity_poly.entity_id
_entity_poly.type
_entity_poly.pdbx_seq_one_letter_code
_entity_poly.pdbx_strand_id
1 'polypeptide(L)' 'MWKQLLDAGTRIDTLDELAPGDIVFLENEERMLAFTAATIARRNGVTWLSESGGVRRQCVGGASRWQFAFAMRDERNYR' A
#
# COMPACT_ATOMS: atom_id res chain seq x y z
N MET A 1 16.74 -5.76 -1.07
CA MET A 1 15.34 -6.24 -1.07
C MET A 1 14.46 -5.41 -1.98
N TRP A 2 14.26 -4.10 -1.73
CA TRP A 2 13.44 -3.22 -2.58
C TRP A 2 13.87 -3.15 -4.05
N LYS A 3 15.18 -3.14 -4.36
CA LYS A 3 15.68 -3.13 -5.75
C LYS A 3 15.20 -4.34 -6.56
N GLN A 4 15.27 -5.55 -6.00
CA GLN A 4 14.79 -6.76 -6.68
C GLN A 4 13.26 -6.77 -6.87
N LEU A 5 12.55 -6.08 -5.99
CA LEU A 5 11.10 -5.95 -6.02
C LEU A 5 10.66 -4.92 -7.07
N LEU A 6 11.45 -3.86 -7.28
CA LEU A 6 11.28 -2.94 -8.41
C LEU A 6 11.62 -3.61 -9.75
N ASP A 7 12.59 -4.52 -9.77
CA ASP A 7 13.04 -5.20 -11.00
C ASP A 7 12.12 -6.37 -11.41
N ALA A 8 11.41 -7.01 -10.47
CA ALA A 8 10.66 -8.25 -10.73
C ALA A 8 9.29 -8.36 -10.05
N GLY A 9 8.85 -7.34 -9.31
CA GLY A 9 7.55 -7.33 -8.65
C GLY A 9 6.44 -6.90 -9.59
N THR A 10 5.22 -7.36 -9.31
CA THR A 10 4.03 -6.97 -10.05
C THR A 10 3.56 -5.61 -9.54
N ARG A 11 3.43 -4.64 -10.44
CA ARG A 11 2.87 -3.33 -10.13
C ARG A 11 1.35 -3.42 -10.01
N ILE A 12 0.81 -2.82 -8.96
CA ILE A 12 -0.62 -2.73 -8.69
C ILE A 12 -1.02 -1.26 -8.77
N ASP A 13 -1.87 -0.92 -9.73
CA ASP A 13 -2.29 0.46 -9.99
C ASP A 13 -3.68 0.79 -9.40
N THR A 14 -4.37 -0.19 -8.81
CA THR A 14 -5.68 0.02 -8.17
C THR A 14 -5.69 -0.37 -6.69
N LEU A 15 -6.41 0.40 -5.87
CA LEU A 15 -6.56 0.14 -4.43
C LEU A 15 -7.27 -1.19 -4.13
N ASP A 16 -8.14 -1.63 -5.04
CA ASP A 16 -8.99 -2.81 -4.84
C ASP A 16 -8.19 -4.12 -4.96
N GLU A 17 -7.07 -4.09 -5.68
CA GLU A 17 -6.18 -5.22 -5.87
C GLU A 17 -5.16 -5.41 -4.74
N LEU A 18 -5.06 -4.46 -3.80
CA LEU A 18 -4.13 -4.55 -2.67
C LEU A 18 -4.42 -5.75 -1.77
N ALA A 19 -3.35 -6.42 -1.36
CA ALA A 19 -3.31 -7.53 -0.42
C ALA A 19 -2.26 -7.31 0.69
N PRO A 20 -2.44 -7.92 1.88
CA PRO A 20 -1.42 -7.92 2.92
C PRO A 20 -0.08 -8.47 2.42
N GLY A 21 1.02 -7.75 2.64
CA GLY A 21 2.36 -8.07 2.15
C GLY A 21 2.79 -7.18 0.99
N ASP A 22 1.85 -6.48 0.34
CA ASP A 22 2.17 -5.51 -0.70
C ASP A 22 2.93 -4.33 -0.11
N ILE A 23 3.87 -3.83 -0.89
CA ILE A 23 4.53 -2.56 -0.62
C ILE A 23 3.67 -1.46 -1.25
N VAL A 24 3.03 -0.65 -0.41
CA VAL A 24 2.14 0.42 -0.82
C VAL A 24 2.89 1.74 -0.87
N PHE A 25 2.66 2.50 -1.94
CA PHE A 25 3.12 3.87 -2.11
C PHE A 25 1.91 4.81 -2.08
N LEU A 26 1.90 5.68 -1.08
CA LEU A 26 0.94 6.77 -0.94
C LEU A 26 1.65 8.09 -1.22
N GLU A 27 0.93 9.03 -1.80
CA GLU A 27 1.44 10.37 -2.04
C GLU A 27 0.45 11.44 -1.62
N ASN A 28 0.98 12.62 -1.33
CA ASN A 28 0.23 13.85 -1.19
C ASN A 28 1.09 15.00 -1.77
N GLU A 29 0.61 16.23 -1.67
CA GLU A 29 1.29 17.41 -2.21
C GLU A 29 2.70 17.64 -1.62
N GLU A 30 3.01 17.08 -0.46
CA GLU A 30 4.25 17.36 0.28
C GLU A 30 5.29 16.23 0.17
N ARG A 31 4.85 14.96 0.06
CA ARG A 31 5.74 13.81 0.18
C ARG A 31 5.11 12.51 -0.33
N MET A 32 6.00 11.53 -0.53
CA MET A 32 5.65 10.14 -0.75
C MET A 32 5.92 9.30 0.51
N LEU A 33 5.04 8.35 0.80
CA LEU A 33 5.15 7.39 1.90
C LEU A 33 5.09 5.99 1.31
N ALA A 34 6.09 5.16 1.63
CA ALA A 34 6.11 3.76 1.26
C ALA A 34 6.17 2.85 2.49
N PHE A 35 5.36 1.80 2.53
CA PHE A 35 5.34 0.83 3.64
C PHE A 35 4.74 -0.51 3.21
N THR A 36 5.05 -1.59 3.94
CA THR A 36 4.41 -2.89 3.73
C THR A 36 3.05 -2.92 4.42
N ALA A 37 1.98 -3.16 3.66
CA ALA A 37 0.63 -3.28 4.18
C ALA A 37 0.48 -4.61 4.95
N ALA A 38 0.20 -4.56 6.24
CA ALA A 38 -0.09 -5.75 7.05
C ALA A 38 -1.59 -6.04 7.14
N THR A 39 -2.42 -5.01 7.16
CA THR A 39 -3.89 -5.16 7.15
C THR A 39 -4.51 -4.13 6.22
N ILE A 40 -5.60 -4.54 5.58
CA ILE A 40 -6.36 -3.73 4.63
C ILE A 40 -7.84 -3.88 4.99
N ALA A 41 -8.48 -2.76 5.31
CA ALA A 41 -9.92 -2.72 5.59
C ALA A 41 -10.59 -1.69 4.70
N ARG A 42 -11.66 -2.08 4.01
CA ARG A 42 -12.40 -1.22 3.07
C ARG A 42 -13.80 -0.98 3.63
N ARG A 43 -14.21 0.29 3.77
CA ARG A 43 -15.55 0.64 4.24
C ARG A 43 -15.97 2.00 3.68
N ASN A 44 -17.16 2.07 3.08
CA ASN A 44 -17.78 3.31 2.59
C ASN A 44 -16.86 4.13 1.66
N GLY A 45 -16.15 3.47 0.73
CA GLY A 45 -15.23 4.15 -0.19
C GLY A 45 -13.92 4.63 0.45
N VAL A 46 -13.64 4.25 1.71
CA VAL A 46 -12.37 4.51 2.39
C VAL A 46 -11.60 3.21 2.59
N THR A 47 -10.33 3.22 2.23
CA THR A 47 -9.41 2.09 2.43
C THR A 47 -8.44 2.43 3.55
N TRP A 48 -8.47 1.64 4.62
CA TRP A 48 -7.58 1.74 5.77
C TRP A 48 -6.45 0.72 5.65
N LEU A 49 -5.22 1.20 5.76
CA LEU A 49 -3.99 0.43 5.61
C LEU A 49 -3.19 0.53 6.90
N SER A 50 -2.75 -0.61 7.45
CA SER A 50 -1.85 -0.60 8.61
C SER A 50 -0.52 -1.22 8.25
N GLU A 51 0.56 -0.66 8.77
CA GLU A 51 1.91 -1.21 8.67
C GLU A 51 2.11 -2.41 9.62
N SER A 52 3.00 -3.34 9.25
CA SER A 52 3.42 -4.43 10.14
C SER A 52 4.06 -3.87 11.41
N GLY A 53 3.60 -4.31 12.58
CA GLY A 53 4.00 -3.73 13.89
C GLY A 53 3.02 -2.70 14.47
N GLY A 54 1.94 -2.37 13.76
CA GLY A 54 0.64 -2.10 14.38
C GLY A 54 0.34 -0.70 14.97
N VAL A 55 1.22 0.30 14.83
CA VAL A 55 0.94 1.63 15.41
C VAL A 55 0.44 2.65 14.37
N ARG A 56 0.88 2.55 13.11
CA ARG A 56 0.55 3.53 12.06
C ARG A 56 -0.56 3.00 11.15
N ARG A 57 -1.66 3.74 11.09
CA ARG A 57 -2.75 3.53 10.13
C ARG A 57 -2.80 4.71 9.16
N GLN A 58 -2.84 4.41 7.88
CA GLN A 58 -3.12 5.37 6.82
C GLN A 58 -4.50 5.07 6.27
N CYS A 59 -5.17 6.09 5.72
CA CYS A 59 -6.39 5.90 4.96
C CYS A 59 -6.28 6.59 3.61
N VAL A 60 -6.96 6.02 2.61
CA VAL A 60 -7.12 6.60 1.27
C VAL A 60 -8.60 6.73 0.98
N GLY A 61 -9.00 7.88 0.43
CA GLY A 61 -10.41 8.26 0.25
C GLY A 61 -10.99 9.08 1.40
N GLY A 62 -12.25 9.51 1.26
CA GLY A 62 -12.91 10.39 2.23
C GLY A 62 -12.22 11.75 2.36
N ALA A 63 -11.94 12.18 3.59
CA ALA A 63 -11.22 13.42 3.88
C ALA A 63 -9.69 13.24 4.00
N SER A 64 -9.16 12.07 3.62
CA SER A 64 -7.71 11.82 3.65
C SER A 64 -6.98 12.70 2.65
N ARG A 65 -5.81 13.20 3.05
CA ARG A 65 -4.87 13.88 2.14
C ARG A 65 -4.00 12.89 1.35
N TRP A 66 -4.01 11.62 1.72
CA TRP A 66 -3.26 10.59 1.02
C TRP A 66 -4.02 10.09 -0.19
N GLN A 67 -3.31 10.04 -1.31
CA GLN A 67 -3.71 9.42 -2.55
C GLN A 67 -2.91 8.14 -2.76
N PHE A 68 -3.55 7.15 -3.38
CA PHE A 68 -2.86 5.94 -3.77
C PHE A 68 -2.10 6.20 -5.06
N ALA A 69 -0.77 6.03 -5.02
CA ALA A 69 0.06 6.16 -6.21
C ALA A 69 0.15 4.82 -6.94
N PHE A 70 0.61 3.78 -6.22
CA PHE A 70 0.69 2.39 -6.68
C PHE A 70 1.10 1.47 -5.53
N ALA A 71 1.14 0.17 -5.79
CA ALA A 71 1.83 -0.78 -4.93
C ALA A 71 2.67 -1.75 -5.76
N MET A 72 3.54 -2.46 -5.06
CA MET A 72 4.37 -3.51 -5.64
C MET A 72 4.18 -4.80 -4.83
N ARG A 73 3.92 -5.90 -5.53
CA ARG A 73 3.79 -7.23 -4.94
C ARG A 73 4.98 -8.10 -5.32
N ASP A 74 5.60 -8.71 -4.31
CA ASP A 74 6.61 -9.75 -4.51
C ASP A 74 5.94 -11.13 -4.49
N GLU A 75 5.83 -11.76 -5.67
CA GLU A 75 5.19 -13.07 -5.81
C GLU A 75 5.97 -14.21 -5.12
N ARG A 76 7.21 -13.97 -4.69
CA ARG A 76 8.02 -14.96 -3.98
C ARG A 76 7.61 -15.12 -2.51
N ASN A 77 6.93 -14.13 -1.94
CA ASN A 77 6.49 -14.16 -0.53
C ASN A 77 5.14 -14.88 -0.31
N TYR A 78 4.54 -15.42 -1.38
CA TYR A 78 3.26 -16.15 -1.33
C TYR A 78 3.40 -17.65 -1.64
N ARG A 79 4.62 -18.22 -1.54
CA ARG A 79 4.89 -19.66 -1.66
C ARG A 79 5.10 -20.32 -0.31
#